data_AF-A0A663ETX3-F1
#
_entry.id   AF-A0A663ETX3-F1
#
_cell.length_a   1.000
_cell.length_b   1.000
_cell.length_c   1.000
_cell.angle_alpha   90.00
_cell.angle_beta   90.00
_cell.angle_gamma   90.00
#
_symmetry.space_group_name_H-M   'P 1'
#
loop_
_entity.id
_entity.type
_entity.pdbx_description
1 polymer ?
#
loop_
_entity_poly.entity_id
_entity_poly.type
_entity_poly.pdbx_seq_one_letter_code
_entity_poly.pdbx_strand_id
1 'polypeptide(L)'
;MRATPCERGRAGPGRAGADGRRSVPRRQRWGRRRWAGWPWPWPWPWPWLWLCPPRPWRTGWRSPPPMGWLAWERFRCNVDCRADPRNCISETLFFEMADRLVEDGWRELGYEYINIDDCWSAKKRDAMGRLVPDPERFPSGIKALADYVHARGLKLGIYGDLGTLTCGGYPGTTLDRVKQDAQRFAEWGVDMLKLDGCYSSGEEQAEGYPEMARALNATGRPIVYSCSWPAYQGGLPPKVNYTILAEVCNLWRNYDDIQDSWDSVLSILDWFSANQDVLQPAAGPGHWNDPDMLIIGNFGLSYEQSRSQMALWTVMAAPLLMSTDLRTISPSAKEILQNRLMIQINQDPLGIQGRRIVKEKTHIEVFLRPLSQAASALVFFSRRTDMPFRYTTSLAKLHFPEDAVYEVQDVYSGKIISGLKTGDSFSVVINPSGVVMWYLYPTVLPAQPWHLLRQQAPSEGFRPVLL
;
A
#
# COMPACT_ATOMS: atom_id res chain seq x y z
N MET A 1 19.03 27.17 28.03
CA MET A 1 20.39 26.59 28.10
C MET A 1 20.57 25.71 26.88
N ARG A 2 21.42 26.13 25.96
CA ARG A 2 21.63 25.53 24.64
C ARG A 2 22.66 24.41 24.75
N ALA A 3 22.37 23.25 24.19
CA ALA A 3 23.34 22.19 23.93
C ALA A 3 23.74 22.26 22.46
N THR A 4 25.03 22.48 22.20
CA THR A 4 25.67 22.50 20.87
C THR A 4 26.23 21.09 20.56
N PRO A 5 26.36 20.70 19.27
CA PRO A 5 26.64 19.33 18.85
C PRO A 5 28.14 19.06 18.58
N CYS A 6 28.51 17.77 18.59
CA CYS A 6 29.83 17.26 18.20
C CYS A 6 30.06 17.38 16.68
N GLU A 7 31.07 18.14 16.29
CA GLU A 7 31.62 18.15 14.93
C GLU A 7 32.81 17.18 14.78
N ARG A 8 32.91 16.69 13.54
CA ARG A 8 33.94 15.79 13.02
C ARG A 8 35.21 16.57 12.71
N GLY A 9 36.37 16.05 13.13
CA GLY A 9 37.67 16.48 12.64
C GLY A 9 38.37 15.37 11.85
N ARG A 10 38.46 15.51 10.52
CA ARG A 10 39.47 14.84 9.69
C ARG A 10 40.73 15.72 9.69
N ALA A 11 41.91 15.13 9.88
CA ALA A 11 43.16 15.69 9.38
C ALA A 11 44.16 14.55 9.05
N GLY A 12 44.84 14.74 7.92
CA GLY A 12 45.63 13.78 7.17
C GLY A 12 46.99 13.34 7.74
N PRO A 13 47.83 12.70 6.91
CA PRO A 13 48.80 11.69 7.34
C PRO A 13 50.25 12.20 7.38
N GLY A 14 51.05 11.66 8.30
CA GLY A 14 52.51 11.83 8.35
C GLY A 14 53.19 10.46 8.49
N ARG A 15 54.03 10.12 7.52
CA ARG A 15 54.73 8.83 7.35
C ARG A 15 56.00 8.73 8.23
N ALA A 16 56.27 7.47 8.57
CA ALA A 16 57.56 6.77 8.60
C ALA A 16 58.59 7.04 9.71
N GLY A 17 59.08 5.92 10.27
CA GLY A 17 60.29 5.84 11.09
C GLY A 17 60.29 4.57 11.94
N ALA A 18 60.74 3.46 11.35
CA ALA A 18 61.00 2.19 12.05
C ALA A 18 62.15 2.34 13.05
N ASP A 19 62.10 1.64 14.20
CA ASP A 19 62.99 0.51 14.55
C ASP A 19 62.78 0.08 16.02
N GLY A 20 63.14 -1.16 16.37
CA GLY A 20 63.52 -1.51 17.75
C GLY A 20 62.63 -2.51 18.51
N ARG A 21 62.98 -3.80 18.42
CA ARG A 21 62.45 -4.95 19.17
C ARG A 21 62.76 -4.95 20.68
N ARG A 22 62.04 -5.83 21.41
CA ARG A 22 62.27 -6.50 22.74
C ARG A 22 61.48 -5.87 23.89
N SER A 23 60.85 -6.57 24.84
CA SER A 23 60.81 -7.98 25.26
C SER A 23 59.68 -8.18 26.29
N VAL A 24 58.99 -9.32 26.26
CA VAL A 24 58.16 -9.94 27.34
C VAL A 24 59.15 -10.66 28.30
N PRO A 25 58.90 -11.06 29.59
CA PRO A 25 57.64 -11.43 30.30
C PRO A 25 57.50 -10.97 31.78
N ARG A 26 56.32 -11.18 32.39
CA ARG A 26 56.18 -12.03 33.60
C ARG A 26 54.71 -12.19 34.05
N ARG A 27 54.33 -13.46 34.26
CA ARG A 27 53.16 -13.92 35.03
C ARG A 27 53.49 -13.86 36.53
N GLN A 28 52.51 -13.55 37.36
CA GLN A 28 52.45 -14.02 38.75
C GLN A 28 51.02 -14.50 39.10
N ARG A 29 50.98 -15.68 39.72
CA ARG A 29 49.84 -16.32 40.40
C ARG A 29 49.92 -16.00 41.90
N TRP A 30 48.98 -16.58 42.67
CA TRP A 30 48.82 -16.69 44.13
C TRP A 30 47.77 -15.71 44.69
N GLY A 31 46.77 -16.10 45.48
CA GLY A 31 46.50 -17.37 46.17
C GLY A 31 45.07 -17.45 46.76
N ARG A 32 44.70 -18.64 47.24
CA ARG A 32 43.43 -19.02 47.90
C ARG A 32 43.56 -19.04 49.44
N ARG A 33 42.50 -18.69 50.18
CA ARG A 33 42.04 -19.24 51.48
C ARG A 33 40.51 -18.96 51.62
N ARG A 34 39.58 -19.94 51.58
CA ARG A 34 38.86 -20.71 52.65
C ARG A 34 38.33 -19.83 53.80
N TRP A 35 37.04 -19.87 54.23
CA TRP A 35 36.28 -20.87 55.01
C TRP A 35 34.74 -20.75 54.71
N ALA A 36 33.96 -21.81 54.42
CA ALA A 36 33.28 -22.83 55.26
C ALA A 36 31.87 -22.44 55.79
N GLY A 37 30.83 -23.21 55.43
CA GLY A 37 29.47 -23.16 55.98
C GLY A 37 28.39 -23.78 55.05
N TRP A 38 28.01 -25.04 55.30
CA TRP A 38 26.85 -25.78 54.74
C TRP A 38 25.64 -25.66 55.71
N PRO A 39 24.36 -25.97 55.37
CA PRO A 39 23.91 -27.09 54.52
C PRO A 39 22.72 -26.86 53.57
N TRP A 40 22.53 -27.86 52.69
CA TRP A 40 21.48 -28.12 51.69
C TRP A 40 20.13 -28.53 52.35
N PRO A 41 18.93 -28.43 51.69
CA PRO A 41 18.57 -29.30 50.55
C PRO A 41 17.64 -28.74 49.43
N TRP A 42 17.94 -29.16 48.17
CA TRP A 42 17.07 -29.56 47.01
C TRP A 42 15.88 -28.68 46.54
N PRO A 43 15.43 -28.82 45.27
CA PRO A 43 16.12 -28.65 44.00
C PRO A 43 15.51 -27.47 43.19
N TRP A 44 16.30 -26.90 42.28
CA TRP A 44 15.86 -25.83 41.40
C TRP A 44 14.93 -26.38 40.30
N PRO A 45 13.75 -25.77 40.04
CA PRO A 45 12.99 -26.09 38.85
C PRO A 45 13.69 -25.45 37.65
N TRP A 46 13.72 -26.21 36.56
CA TRP A 46 14.18 -25.77 35.26
C TRP A 46 13.44 -24.49 34.86
N PRO A 47 14.11 -23.48 34.26
CA PRO A 47 13.38 -22.38 33.68
C PRO A 47 12.59 -22.94 32.49
N TRP A 48 11.27 -22.90 32.65
CA TRP A 48 10.32 -23.06 31.58
C TRP A 48 10.78 -22.12 30.46
N LEU A 49 11.28 -22.69 29.36
CA LEU A 49 11.32 -21.99 28.10
C LEU A 49 9.87 -21.65 27.79
N TRP A 50 9.49 -20.43 28.12
CA TRP A 50 8.37 -19.78 27.48
C TRP A 50 8.72 -19.75 25.99
N LEU A 51 8.23 -20.75 25.27
CA LEU A 51 8.01 -20.65 23.83
C LEU A 51 7.19 -19.38 23.65
N CYS A 52 7.85 -18.29 23.26
CA CYS A 52 7.14 -17.13 22.76
C CYS A 52 6.17 -17.65 21.68
N PRO A 53 4.88 -17.31 21.74
CA PRO A 53 4.01 -17.57 20.61
C PRO A 53 4.65 -16.96 19.35
N PRO A 54 4.47 -17.58 18.18
CA PRO A 54 5.03 -17.06 16.93
C PRO A 54 4.67 -15.58 16.81
N ARG A 55 5.69 -14.74 16.59
CA ARG A 55 5.51 -13.30 16.44
C ARG A 55 4.51 -13.07 15.29
N PRO A 56 3.47 -12.25 15.50
CA PRO A 56 2.60 -11.85 14.40
C PRO A 56 3.42 -11.18 13.29
N TRP A 57 2.90 -11.28 12.06
CA TRP A 57 3.47 -10.77 10.81
C TRP A 57 4.19 -9.41 10.98
N ARG A 58 5.46 -9.35 10.55
CA ARG A 58 6.36 -8.19 10.75
C ARG A 58 6.72 -7.45 9.45
N THR A 59 5.90 -7.52 8.40
CA THR A 59 6.04 -6.55 7.31
C THR A 59 5.17 -5.33 7.64
N GLY A 60 5.80 -4.16 7.80
CA GLY A 60 5.12 -2.87 7.72
C GLY A 60 4.03 -2.60 8.75
N TRP A 61 4.25 -2.90 10.04
CA TRP A 61 3.39 -2.38 11.10
C TRP A 61 3.40 -0.84 10.99
N ARG A 62 2.28 -0.24 10.57
CA ARG A 62 2.13 1.18 10.21
C ARG A 62 2.58 1.61 8.81
N SER A 63 2.73 0.70 7.85
CA SER A 63 2.99 1.09 6.46
C SER A 63 1.75 1.75 5.84
N PRO A 64 1.89 2.90 5.14
CA PRO A 64 0.81 3.52 4.39
C PRO A 64 0.40 2.65 3.18
N PRO A 65 -0.68 3.01 2.44
CA PRO A 65 -1.05 2.29 1.23
C PRO A 65 0.12 2.25 0.23
N PRO A 66 0.39 1.12 -0.44
CA PRO A 66 1.51 1.02 -1.36
C PRO A 66 1.31 1.94 -2.57
N MET A 67 2.40 2.56 -3.02
CA MET A 67 2.43 3.39 -4.21
C MET A 67 3.44 2.82 -5.20
N GLY A 68 3.05 2.73 -6.46
CA GLY A 68 3.93 2.16 -7.47
C GLY A 68 3.27 2.02 -8.83
N TRP A 69 3.75 1.06 -9.59
CA TRP A 69 3.31 0.75 -10.94
C TRP A 69 3.07 -0.75 -11.09
N LEU A 70 2.01 -1.15 -11.80
CA LEU A 70 1.62 -2.54 -12.03
C LEU A 70 1.26 -2.71 -13.51
N ALA A 71 1.74 -3.77 -14.15
CA ALA A 71 1.66 -3.91 -15.62
C ALA A 71 0.26 -4.20 -16.19
N TRP A 72 -0.67 -4.71 -15.38
CA TRP A 72 -1.86 -5.44 -15.86
C TRP A 72 -2.80 -4.62 -16.72
N GLU A 73 -3.34 -3.49 -16.22
CA GLU A 73 -4.41 -2.79 -16.92
C GLU A 73 -3.97 -2.30 -18.31
N ARG A 74 -2.74 -1.79 -18.43
CA ARG A 74 -2.26 -1.19 -19.68
C ARG A 74 -1.60 -2.17 -20.63
N PHE A 75 -0.84 -3.14 -20.11
CA PHE A 75 -0.02 -4.06 -20.92
C PHE A 75 -0.60 -5.48 -21.01
N ARG A 76 -1.50 -5.83 -20.08
CA ARG A 76 -2.29 -7.07 -20.07
C ARG A 76 -1.37 -8.29 -20.26
N CYS A 77 -1.87 -9.31 -20.97
CA CYS A 77 -1.11 -10.51 -21.31
C CYS A 77 -0.48 -10.43 -22.72
N ASN A 78 0.07 -9.26 -23.12
CA ASN A 78 0.76 -9.15 -24.40
C ASN A 78 2.11 -9.88 -24.34
N VAL A 79 2.23 -11.02 -25.02
CA VAL A 79 3.47 -11.83 -25.04
C VAL A 79 4.13 -11.92 -26.41
N ASP A 80 3.57 -11.27 -27.44
CA ASP A 80 4.14 -11.25 -28.78
C ASP A 80 5.21 -10.16 -28.91
N CYS A 81 6.39 -10.44 -28.37
CA CYS A 81 7.53 -9.53 -28.46
C CYS A 81 8.14 -9.41 -29.86
N ARG A 82 7.71 -10.22 -30.83
CA ARG A 82 8.20 -10.10 -32.21
C ARG A 82 7.40 -9.03 -32.96
N ALA A 83 6.09 -9.04 -32.79
CA ALA A 83 5.21 -8.03 -33.38
C ALA A 83 5.20 -6.72 -32.59
N ASP A 84 5.27 -6.79 -31.25
CA ASP A 84 5.19 -5.63 -30.37
C ASP A 84 6.28 -5.62 -29.27
N PRO A 85 7.56 -5.49 -29.66
CA PRO A 85 8.70 -5.61 -28.74
C PRO A 85 8.73 -4.55 -27.64
N ARG A 86 8.03 -3.42 -27.82
CA ARG A 86 8.03 -2.32 -26.84
C ARG A 86 6.94 -2.43 -25.79
N ASN A 87 5.88 -3.21 -26.02
CA ASN A 87 4.76 -3.31 -25.07
C ASN A 87 4.48 -4.74 -24.62
N CYS A 88 5.19 -5.74 -25.14
CA CYS A 88 5.08 -7.08 -24.61
C CYS A 88 5.65 -7.18 -23.18
N ILE A 89 5.10 -8.08 -22.38
CA ILE A 89 5.56 -8.40 -21.03
C ILE A 89 6.95 -9.05 -21.11
N SER A 90 7.98 -8.25 -20.88
CA SER A 90 9.39 -8.61 -21.02
C SER A 90 10.26 -7.84 -20.02
N GLU A 91 11.47 -8.33 -19.74
CA GLU A 91 12.38 -7.62 -18.81
C GLU A 91 12.72 -6.20 -19.29
N THR A 92 12.77 -5.97 -20.60
CA THR A 92 12.98 -4.64 -21.20
C THR A 92 11.88 -3.66 -20.79
N LEU A 93 10.61 -4.09 -20.81
CA LEU A 93 9.49 -3.25 -20.36
C LEU A 93 9.70 -2.80 -18.90
N PHE A 94 10.06 -3.73 -18.01
CA PHE A 94 10.26 -3.41 -16.60
C PHE A 94 11.52 -2.57 -16.36
N PHE A 95 12.60 -2.76 -17.13
CA PHE A 95 13.77 -1.88 -17.07
C PHE A 95 13.41 -0.45 -17.45
N GLU A 96 12.70 -0.25 -18.56
CA GLU A 96 12.29 1.08 -19.01
C GLU A 96 11.34 1.76 -18.01
N MET A 97 10.38 1.03 -17.45
CA MET A 97 9.48 1.60 -16.43
C MET A 97 10.23 1.93 -15.13
N ALA A 98 11.19 1.10 -14.72
CA ALA A 98 12.04 1.38 -13.56
C ALA A 98 12.92 2.64 -13.79
N ASP A 99 13.47 2.81 -14.99
CA ASP A 99 14.21 4.03 -15.35
C ASP A 99 13.29 5.26 -15.30
N ARG A 100 12.09 5.19 -15.88
CA ARG A 100 11.13 6.32 -15.82
C ARG A 100 10.71 6.64 -14.39
N LEU A 101 10.43 5.64 -13.54
CA LEU A 101 10.10 5.86 -12.14
C LEU A 101 11.16 6.69 -11.39
N VAL A 102 12.44 6.52 -11.72
CA VAL A 102 13.55 7.29 -11.14
C VAL A 102 13.75 8.63 -11.82
N GLU A 103 13.80 8.66 -13.15
CA GLU A 103 14.19 9.85 -13.91
C GLU A 103 13.10 10.91 -13.94
N ASP A 104 11.83 10.51 -13.87
CA ASP A 104 10.67 11.41 -13.99
C ASP A 104 10.11 11.90 -12.65
N GLY A 105 10.78 11.60 -11.54
CA GLY A 105 10.43 12.10 -10.20
C GLY A 105 9.39 11.27 -9.43
N TRP A 106 8.98 10.10 -9.93
CA TRP A 106 7.94 9.28 -9.31
C TRP A 106 8.40 8.67 -7.99
N ARG A 107 9.61 8.13 -7.97
CA ARG A 107 10.22 7.54 -6.78
C ARG A 107 10.34 8.55 -5.63
N GLU A 108 10.74 9.78 -5.94
CA GLU A 108 10.88 10.88 -4.97
C GLU A 108 9.55 11.28 -4.35
N LEU A 109 8.44 10.96 -5.01
CA LEU A 109 7.08 11.18 -4.54
C LEU A 109 6.49 9.95 -3.83
N GLY A 110 7.23 8.85 -3.75
CA GLY A 110 6.84 7.63 -3.02
C GLY A 110 6.40 6.46 -3.90
N TYR A 111 6.33 6.61 -5.23
CA TYR A 111 6.05 5.49 -6.13
C TYR A 111 7.27 4.56 -6.22
N GLU A 112 7.35 3.60 -5.32
CA GLU A 112 8.54 2.75 -5.12
C GLU A 112 8.39 1.33 -5.63
N TYR A 113 7.17 0.83 -5.83
CA TYR A 113 6.93 -0.53 -6.32
C TYR A 113 6.84 -0.58 -7.86
N ILE A 114 7.49 -1.58 -8.45
CA ILE A 114 7.30 -1.98 -9.86
C ILE A 114 6.86 -3.45 -9.88
N ASN A 115 5.62 -3.69 -10.26
CA ASN A 115 4.96 -4.97 -10.07
C ASN A 115 4.73 -5.67 -11.40
N ILE A 116 5.33 -6.85 -11.53
CA ILE A 116 5.03 -7.81 -12.59
C ILE A 116 3.65 -8.43 -12.27
N ASP A 117 2.76 -8.47 -13.26
CA ASP A 117 1.49 -9.19 -13.17
C ASP A 117 1.54 -10.52 -13.92
N ASP A 118 0.41 -11.10 -14.29
CA ASP A 118 0.37 -12.40 -14.99
C ASP A 118 1.19 -12.41 -16.30
N CYS A 119 1.39 -13.62 -16.84
CA CYS A 119 2.04 -13.88 -18.12
C CYS A 119 3.57 -13.67 -18.15
N TRP A 120 4.23 -13.55 -17.01
CA TRP A 120 5.70 -13.46 -16.93
C TRP A 120 6.42 -14.81 -17.02
N SER A 121 5.80 -15.89 -16.56
CA SER A 121 6.47 -17.18 -16.43
C SER A 121 6.53 -17.94 -17.75
N ALA A 122 7.41 -18.93 -17.84
CA ALA A 122 7.30 -19.94 -18.87
C ALA A 122 6.00 -20.75 -18.68
N LYS A 123 5.53 -21.42 -19.75
CA LYS A 123 4.33 -22.28 -19.71
C LYS A 123 4.50 -23.56 -18.90
N LYS A 124 5.73 -23.89 -18.49
CA LYS A 124 6.04 -25.07 -17.67
C LYS A 124 7.04 -24.69 -16.58
N ARG A 125 6.88 -25.30 -15.42
CA ARG A 125 7.89 -25.31 -14.35
C ARG A 125 9.12 -26.10 -14.79
N ASP A 126 10.25 -25.87 -14.13
CA ASP A 126 11.47 -26.65 -14.38
C ASP A 126 11.36 -28.11 -13.89
N ALA A 127 12.39 -28.92 -14.13
CA ALA A 127 12.42 -30.34 -13.75
C ALA A 127 12.31 -30.58 -12.23
N MET A 128 12.54 -29.56 -11.40
CA MET A 128 12.40 -29.59 -9.95
C MET A 128 11.05 -29.00 -9.49
N GLY A 129 10.16 -28.68 -10.43
CA GLY A 129 8.84 -28.11 -10.18
C GLY A 129 8.87 -26.62 -9.79
N ARG A 130 9.97 -25.91 -10.01
CA ARG A 130 10.09 -24.49 -9.66
C ARG A 130 9.55 -23.61 -10.78
N LEU A 131 8.96 -22.48 -10.40
CA LEU A 131 8.63 -21.40 -11.34
C LEU A 131 9.91 -20.89 -12.02
N VAL A 132 9.81 -20.69 -13.34
CA VAL A 132 10.85 -20.09 -14.16
C VAL A 132 10.22 -19.01 -15.04
N PRO A 133 10.89 -17.85 -15.19
CA PRO A 133 10.43 -16.83 -16.12
C PRO A 133 10.54 -17.34 -17.56
N ASP A 134 9.78 -16.73 -18.47
CA ASP A 134 9.89 -17.03 -19.89
C ASP A 134 11.31 -16.69 -20.40
N PRO A 135 12.06 -17.64 -20.96
CA PRO A 135 13.47 -17.44 -21.29
C PRO A 135 13.69 -16.53 -22.50
N GLU A 136 12.69 -16.34 -23.37
CA GLU A 136 12.81 -15.42 -24.51
C GLU A 136 12.53 -13.97 -24.07
N ARG A 137 11.59 -13.78 -23.14
CA ARG A 137 11.14 -12.44 -22.70
C ARG A 137 11.88 -11.92 -21.46
N PHE A 138 12.41 -12.82 -20.64
CA PHE A 138 13.21 -12.53 -19.44
C PHE A 138 14.52 -13.31 -19.46
N PRO A 139 15.37 -13.14 -20.48
CA PRO A 139 16.61 -13.91 -20.64
C PRO A 139 17.59 -13.76 -19.47
N SER A 140 17.56 -12.63 -18.76
CA SER A 140 18.41 -12.39 -17.57
C SER A 140 17.83 -13.02 -16.29
N GLY A 141 16.54 -13.34 -16.31
CA GLY A 141 15.80 -13.91 -15.19
C GLY A 141 15.38 -12.89 -14.11
N ILE A 142 14.42 -13.29 -13.26
CA ILE A 142 13.80 -12.40 -12.26
C ILE A 142 14.80 -11.84 -11.24
N LYS A 143 15.79 -12.63 -10.82
CA LYS A 143 16.79 -12.14 -9.87
C LYS A 143 17.58 -10.95 -10.44
N ALA A 144 18.00 -11.01 -11.71
CA ALA A 144 18.73 -9.92 -12.35
C ALA A 144 17.85 -8.66 -12.47
N LEU A 145 16.56 -8.85 -12.77
CA LEU A 145 15.58 -7.77 -12.77
C LEU A 145 15.41 -7.15 -11.38
N ALA A 146 15.30 -7.96 -10.33
CA ALA A 146 15.22 -7.49 -8.94
C ALA A 146 16.47 -6.68 -8.56
N ASP A 147 17.67 -7.20 -8.86
CA ASP A 147 18.93 -6.52 -8.60
C ASP A 147 18.99 -5.15 -9.31
N TYR A 148 18.50 -5.07 -10.55
CA TYR A 148 18.44 -3.81 -11.33
C TYR A 148 17.47 -2.79 -10.73
N VAL A 149 16.30 -3.26 -10.29
CA VAL A 149 15.26 -2.45 -9.63
C VAL A 149 15.75 -1.94 -8.27
N HIS A 150 16.40 -2.81 -7.48
CA HIS A 150 16.97 -2.43 -6.18
C HIS A 150 18.13 -1.45 -6.30
N ALA A 151 18.99 -1.57 -7.34
CA ALA A 151 20.05 -0.61 -7.61
C ALA A 151 19.53 0.82 -7.87
N ARG A 152 18.25 0.94 -8.23
CA ARG A 152 17.51 2.19 -8.43
C ARG A 152 16.72 2.65 -7.20
N GLY A 153 16.85 1.95 -6.07
CA GLY A 153 16.09 2.28 -4.86
C GLY A 153 14.59 2.02 -5.00
N LEU A 154 14.18 1.18 -5.95
CA LEU A 154 12.81 0.71 -6.14
C LEU A 154 12.65 -0.69 -5.55
N LYS A 155 11.41 -1.20 -5.54
CA LYS A 155 11.00 -2.51 -5.00
C LYS A 155 10.31 -3.33 -6.09
N LEU A 156 10.67 -4.60 -6.25
CA LEU A 156 10.09 -5.47 -7.27
C LEU A 156 8.90 -6.25 -6.72
N GLY A 157 7.73 -6.10 -7.32
CA GLY A 157 6.60 -7.00 -7.12
C GLY A 157 6.52 -8.09 -8.19
N ILE A 158 5.96 -9.23 -7.81
CA ILE A 158 5.66 -10.35 -8.71
C ILE A 158 4.24 -10.85 -8.52
N TYR A 159 3.79 -11.66 -9.47
CA TYR A 159 2.48 -12.28 -9.48
C TYR A 159 2.58 -13.81 -9.39
N GLY A 160 1.67 -14.38 -8.62
CA GLY A 160 1.27 -15.77 -8.68
C GLY A 160 -0.24 -15.91 -8.60
N ASP A 161 -0.73 -17.12 -8.74
CA ASP A 161 -2.15 -17.46 -8.59
C ASP A 161 -2.27 -18.66 -7.64
N LEU A 162 -3.15 -18.57 -6.64
CA LEU A 162 -3.52 -19.71 -5.81
C LEU A 162 -4.52 -20.58 -6.56
N GLY A 163 -4.00 -21.57 -7.27
CA GLY A 163 -4.77 -22.45 -8.13
C GLY A 163 -3.88 -23.31 -9.02
N THR A 164 -4.51 -24.10 -9.89
CA THR A 164 -3.76 -24.97 -10.83
C THR A 164 -3.11 -24.20 -11.97
N LEU A 165 -3.71 -23.08 -12.38
CA LEU A 165 -3.24 -22.17 -13.40
C LEU A 165 -3.44 -20.73 -12.95
N THR A 166 -2.68 -19.80 -13.51
CA THR A 166 -3.01 -18.38 -13.47
C THR A 166 -4.22 -18.08 -14.35
N CYS A 167 -4.87 -16.93 -14.16
CA CYS A 167 -5.98 -16.50 -15.02
C CYS A 167 -5.62 -16.48 -16.52
N GLY A 168 -4.38 -16.16 -16.88
CA GLY A 168 -3.80 -16.21 -18.23
C GLY A 168 -3.30 -17.59 -18.68
N GLY A 169 -3.58 -18.64 -17.91
CA GLY A 169 -3.24 -20.03 -18.22
C GLY A 169 -1.74 -20.35 -18.13
N TYR A 170 -1.03 -19.74 -17.18
CA TYR A 170 0.35 -20.08 -16.82
C TYR A 170 0.38 -20.98 -15.57
N PRO A 171 1.50 -21.63 -15.20
CA PRO A 171 1.54 -22.49 -14.02
C PRO A 171 1.12 -21.78 -12.73
N GLY A 172 0.03 -22.24 -12.10
CA GLY A 172 -0.44 -21.72 -10.82
C GLY A 172 0.35 -22.28 -9.63
N THR A 173 0.09 -21.72 -8.45
CA THR A 173 0.62 -22.14 -7.16
C THR A 173 -0.42 -22.97 -6.42
N THR A 174 -0.37 -24.29 -6.60
CA THR A 174 -1.20 -25.23 -5.84
C THR A 174 -0.75 -25.32 -4.37
N LEU A 175 -1.60 -25.86 -3.49
CA LEU A 175 -1.31 -25.96 -2.05
C LEU A 175 0.04 -26.65 -1.75
N ASP A 176 0.38 -27.72 -2.48
CA ASP A 176 1.67 -28.42 -2.35
C ASP A 176 2.89 -27.58 -2.77
N ARG A 177 2.69 -26.47 -3.48
CA ARG A 177 3.73 -25.58 -4.03
C ARG A 177 3.89 -24.27 -3.28
N VAL A 178 2.94 -23.90 -2.42
CA VAL A 178 2.95 -22.62 -1.68
C VAL A 178 4.30 -22.34 -1.03
N LYS A 179 4.86 -23.30 -0.29
CA LYS A 179 6.16 -23.14 0.37
C LYS A 179 7.34 -23.03 -0.60
N GLN A 180 7.30 -23.81 -1.68
CA GLN A 180 8.35 -23.81 -2.70
C GLN A 180 8.39 -22.48 -3.43
N ASP A 181 7.23 -21.95 -3.82
CA ASP A 181 7.13 -20.71 -4.59
C ASP A 181 7.40 -19.47 -3.70
N ALA A 182 6.92 -19.47 -2.44
CA ALA A 182 7.28 -18.43 -1.48
C ALA A 182 8.81 -18.31 -1.29
N GLN A 183 9.49 -19.45 -1.10
CA GLN A 183 10.95 -19.49 -1.01
C GLN A 183 11.60 -19.00 -2.30
N ARG A 184 11.05 -19.35 -3.47
CA ARG A 184 11.56 -18.92 -4.76
C ARG A 184 11.49 -17.41 -4.95
N PHE A 185 10.39 -16.79 -4.58
CA PHE A 185 10.23 -15.33 -4.62
C PHE A 185 11.23 -14.64 -3.69
N ALA A 186 11.44 -15.17 -2.49
CA ALA A 186 12.42 -14.65 -1.55
C ALA A 186 13.87 -14.78 -2.08
N GLU A 187 14.23 -15.91 -2.70
CA GLU A 187 15.54 -16.13 -3.35
C GLU A 187 15.81 -15.13 -4.49
N TRP A 188 14.78 -14.77 -5.25
CA TRP A 188 14.89 -13.78 -6.31
C TRP A 188 14.99 -12.34 -5.81
N GLY A 189 14.69 -12.09 -4.53
CA GLY A 189 14.68 -10.73 -3.98
C GLY A 189 13.38 -9.97 -4.27
N VAL A 190 12.25 -10.66 -4.43
CA VAL A 190 10.93 -10.01 -4.59
C VAL A 190 10.53 -9.29 -3.30
N ASP A 191 9.92 -8.11 -3.42
CA ASP A 191 9.46 -7.25 -2.31
C ASP A 191 7.94 -7.23 -2.14
N MET A 192 7.19 -7.66 -3.16
CA MET A 192 5.74 -7.73 -3.13
C MET A 192 5.23 -8.94 -3.91
N LEU A 193 4.24 -9.65 -3.39
CA LEU A 193 3.52 -10.71 -4.10
C LEU A 193 2.05 -10.31 -4.22
N LYS A 194 1.54 -10.26 -5.45
CA LYS A 194 0.11 -10.39 -5.72
C LYS A 194 -0.19 -11.87 -5.90
N LEU A 195 -1.09 -12.43 -5.09
CA LEU A 195 -1.59 -13.80 -5.26
C LEU A 195 -3.06 -13.75 -5.66
N ASP A 196 -3.31 -14.21 -6.89
CA ASP A 196 -4.62 -14.30 -7.49
C ASP A 196 -5.36 -15.59 -7.06
N GLY A 197 -6.55 -15.83 -7.58
CA GLY A 197 -7.38 -16.98 -7.18
C GLY A 197 -8.14 -17.65 -8.31
N CYS A 198 -7.69 -17.58 -9.56
CA CYS A 198 -8.30 -18.35 -10.63
C CYS A 198 -8.01 -19.85 -10.45
N TYR A 199 -8.85 -20.70 -11.05
CA TYR A 199 -8.64 -22.16 -11.06
C TYR A 199 -8.41 -22.81 -9.67
N SER A 200 -9.08 -22.28 -8.64
CA SER A 200 -9.18 -22.84 -7.29
C SER A 200 -10.60 -22.80 -6.75
N SER A 201 -10.88 -23.68 -5.80
CA SER A 201 -12.11 -23.73 -5.01
C SER A 201 -12.04 -22.80 -3.80
N GLY A 202 -13.21 -22.47 -3.22
CA GLY A 202 -13.26 -21.67 -1.99
C GLY A 202 -12.56 -22.33 -0.80
N GLU A 203 -12.51 -23.67 -0.74
CA GLU A 203 -11.79 -24.42 0.29
C GLU A 203 -10.27 -24.27 0.14
N GLU A 204 -9.76 -24.44 -1.09
CA GLU A 204 -8.34 -24.22 -1.39
C GLU A 204 -7.92 -22.79 -1.09
N GLN A 205 -8.78 -21.80 -1.38
CA GLN A 205 -8.51 -20.40 -1.05
C GLN A 205 -8.45 -20.16 0.47
N ALA A 206 -9.38 -20.74 1.23
CA ALA A 206 -9.41 -20.61 2.68
C ALA A 206 -8.17 -21.21 3.37
N GLU A 207 -7.57 -22.25 2.78
CA GLU A 207 -6.33 -22.85 3.27
C GLU A 207 -5.08 -22.10 2.76
N GLY A 208 -5.04 -21.84 1.45
CA GLY A 208 -3.83 -21.44 0.74
C GLY A 208 -3.40 -19.99 0.95
N TYR A 209 -4.34 -19.04 1.10
CA TYR A 209 -3.98 -17.64 1.37
C TYR A 209 -3.27 -17.50 2.74
N PRO A 210 -3.81 -18.04 3.86
CA PRO A 210 -3.09 -18.09 5.13
C PRO A 210 -1.80 -18.92 5.07
N GLU A 211 -1.74 -20.00 4.29
CA GLU A 211 -0.51 -20.78 4.14
C GLU A 211 0.58 -19.99 3.41
N MET A 212 0.25 -19.23 2.36
CA MET A 212 1.19 -18.38 1.67
C MET A 212 1.73 -17.28 2.59
N ALA A 213 0.88 -16.64 3.40
CA ALA A 213 1.34 -15.69 4.41
C ALA A 213 2.35 -16.33 5.38
N ARG A 214 2.06 -17.54 5.89
CA ARG A 214 3.01 -18.27 6.75
C ARG A 214 4.31 -18.62 6.02
N ALA A 215 4.22 -19.04 4.76
CA ALA A 215 5.36 -19.41 3.94
C ALA A 215 6.27 -18.22 3.64
N LEU A 216 5.70 -17.07 3.23
CA LEU A 216 6.43 -15.82 3.02
C LEU A 216 7.15 -15.38 4.30
N ASN A 217 6.47 -15.42 5.45
CA ASN A 217 7.08 -15.08 6.74
C ASN A 217 8.27 -15.99 7.08
N ALA A 218 8.14 -17.30 6.81
CA ALA A 218 9.17 -18.30 7.09
C ALA A 218 10.44 -18.10 6.25
N THR A 219 10.37 -17.42 5.10
CA THR A 219 11.56 -17.08 4.29
C THR A 219 12.49 -16.08 4.98
N GLY A 220 11.98 -15.30 5.94
CA GLY A 220 12.71 -14.23 6.61
C GLY A 220 12.88 -12.95 5.78
N ARG A 221 12.42 -12.92 4.52
CA ARG A 221 12.38 -11.70 3.69
C ARG A 221 11.04 -10.98 3.88
N PRO A 222 11.03 -9.65 4.17
CA PRO A 222 9.80 -8.88 4.14
C PRO A 222 9.24 -8.79 2.71
N ILE A 223 8.08 -9.39 2.47
CA ILE A 223 7.36 -9.34 1.18
C ILE A 223 5.95 -8.81 1.46
N VAL A 224 5.58 -7.70 0.83
CA VAL A 224 4.20 -7.16 0.89
C VAL A 224 3.28 -8.16 0.21
N TYR A 225 2.21 -8.55 0.89
CA TYR A 225 1.31 -9.58 0.37
C TYR A 225 -0.05 -8.99 -0.02
N SER A 226 -0.31 -8.92 -1.33
CA SER A 226 -1.58 -8.53 -1.94
C SER A 226 -2.41 -9.77 -2.27
N CYS A 227 -3.63 -9.81 -1.73
CA CYS A 227 -4.49 -10.99 -1.80
C CYS A 227 -5.75 -10.71 -2.63
N SER A 228 -5.99 -11.48 -3.70
CA SER A 228 -7.26 -11.37 -4.44
C SER A 228 -8.42 -12.15 -3.80
N TRP A 229 -8.17 -12.84 -2.69
CA TRP A 229 -9.13 -13.75 -2.03
C TRP A 229 -10.57 -13.21 -1.92
N PRO A 230 -10.83 -11.99 -1.39
CA PRO A 230 -12.20 -11.55 -1.20
C PRO A 230 -12.96 -11.35 -2.52
N ALA A 231 -12.32 -10.92 -3.61
CA ALA A 231 -12.97 -10.78 -4.91
C ALA A 231 -13.57 -12.11 -5.40
N TYR A 232 -12.85 -13.23 -5.24
CA TYR A 232 -13.34 -14.56 -5.62
C TYR A 232 -14.43 -15.12 -4.68
N GLN A 233 -14.65 -14.49 -3.53
CA GLN A 233 -15.68 -14.87 -2.55
C GLN A 233 -16.85 -13.87 -2.50
N GLY A 234 -16.91 -12.92 -3.43
CA GLY A 234 -17.96 -11.92 -3.55
C GLY A 234 -17.79 -10.68 -2.64
N GLY A 235 -16.64 -10.53 -2.00
CA GLY A 235 -16.21 -9.31 -1.31
C GLY A 235 -16.90 -9.01 0.03
N LEU A 236 -17.85 -9.84 0.49
CA LEU A 236 -18.68 -9.53 1.66
C LEU A 236 -18.81 -10.69 2.66
N PRO A 237 -19.02 -10.38 3.96
CA PRO A 237 -19.46 -11.37 4.94
C PRO A 237 -20.79 -12.04 4.54
N PRO A 238 -21.03 -13.30 4.95
CA PRO A 238 -20.19 -14.11 5.83
C PRO A 238 -19.07 -14.88 5.11
N LYS A 239 -19.02 -14.88 3.77
CA LYS A 239 -18.00 -15.61 3.00
C LYS A 239 -16.61 -15.01 3.16
N VAL A 240 -16.53 -13.69 3.28
CA VAL A 240 -15.28 -12.97 3.53
C VAL A 240 -15.19 -12.57 5.00
N ASN A 241 -14.08 -12.93 5.64
CA ASN A 241 -13.74 -12.48 6.99
C ASN A 241 -12.55 -11.50 6.94
N TYR A 242 -12.87 -10.20 7.02
CA TYR A 242 -11.86 -9.13 6.99
C TYR A 242 -10.92 -9.12 8.20
N THR A 243 -11.29 -9.73 9.33
CA THR A 243 -10.38 -9.86 10.49
C THR A 243 -9.22 -10.79 10.15
N ILE A 244 -9.50 -11.92 9.49
CA ILE A 244 -8.46 -12.86 9.05
C ILE A 244 -7.61 -12.23 7.94
N LEU A 245 -8.25 -11.53 6.97
CA LEU A 245 -7.51 -10.83 5.92
C LEU A 245 -6.52 -9.82 6.49
N ALA A 246 -6.91 -9.04 7.50
CA ALA A 246 -6.03 -8.08 8.16
C ALA A 246 -4.83 -8.72 8.89
N GLU A 247 -4.94 -9.99 9.29
CA GLU A 247 -3.85 -10.74 9.92
C GLU A 247 -2.88 -11.35 8.91
N VAL A 248 -3.35 -11.70 7.72
CA VAL A 248 -2.58 -12.48 6.74
C VAL A 248 -2.15 -11.68 5.51
N CYS A 249 -2.82 -10.59 5.16
CA CYS A 249 -2.59 -9.81 3.95
C CYS A 249 -2.27 -8.34 4.27
N ASN A 250 -1.42 -7.72 3.46
CA ASN A 250 -1.15 -6.28 3.56
C ASN A 250 -2.16 -5.43 2.78
N LEU A 251 -2.76 -6.00 1.75
CA LEU A 251 -3.87 -5.41 0.99
C LEU A 251 -4.67 -6.53 0.32
N TRP A 252 -5.91 -6.24 -0.04
CA TRP A 252 -6.76 -7.21 -0.71
C TRP A 252 -7.69 -6.58 -1.75
N ARG A 253 -7.79 -7.23 -2.92
CA ARG A 253 -8.73 -6.86 -3.97
C ARG A 253 -10.13 -7.31 -3.57
N ASN A 254 -11.01 -6.36 -3.29
CA ASN A 254 -12.35 -6.65 -2.79
C ASN A 254 -13.36 -7.03 -3.89
N TYR A 255 -13.18 -6.46 -5.08
CA TYR A 255 -14.20 -6.38 -6.12
C TYR A 255 -13.61 -6.57 -7.52
N ASP A 256 -14.46 -6.46 -8.55
CA ASP A 256 -14.16 -6.67 -9.96
C ASP A 256 -12.92 -5.91 -10.45
N ASP A 257 -12.28 -6.45 -11.50
CA ASP A 257 -11.15 -5.82 -12.17
C ASP A 257 -11.55 -4.50 -12.85
N ILE A 258 -10.75 -3.46 -12.60
CA ILE A 258 -10.87 -2.19 -13.28
C ILE A 258 -10.55 -2.34 -14.77
N GLN A 259 -11.35 -1.66 -15.59
CA GLN A 259 -11.14 -1.52 -17.02
C GLN A 259 -10.96 -0.05 -17.35
N ASP A 260 -10.31 0.25 -18.47
CA ASP A 260 -10.10 1.62 -18.97
C ASP A 260 -11.42 2.29 -19.43
N SER A 261 -12.33 2.55 -18.49
CA SER A 261 -13.59 3.23 -18.72
C SER A 261 -14.11 3.91 -17.45
N TRP A 262 -14.83 5.01 -17.65
CA TRP A 262 -15.49 5.70 -16.54
C TRP A 262 -16.58 4.86 -15.86
N ASP A 263 -17.28 4.00 -16.62
CA ASP A 263 -18.29 3.10 -16.08
C ASP A 263 -17.68 2.08 -15.11
N SER A 264 -16.46 1.59 -15.39
CA SER A 264 -15.73 0.71 -14.47
C SER A 264 -15.38 1.43 -13.17
N VAL A 265 -14.87 2.65 -13.26
CA VAL A 265 -14.57 3.50 -12.09
C VAL A 265 -15.83 3.73 -11.24
N LEU A 266 -16.96 4.07 -11.87
CA LEU A 266 -18.22 4.30 -11.17
C LEU A 266 -18.77 3.01 -10.53
N SER A 267 -18.67 1.87 -11.21
CA SER A 267 -19.09 0.57 -10.69
C SER A 267 -18.35 0.22 -9.40
N ILE A 268 -17.02 0.36 -9.41
CA ILE A 268 -16.17 0.14 -8.23
C ILE A 268 -16.55 1.12 -7.11
N LEU A 269 -16.65 2.42 -7.42
CA LEU A 269 -17.03 3.43 -6.43
C LEU A 269 -18.39 3.15 -5.79
N ASP A 270 -19.38 2.77 -6.60
CA ASP A 270 -20.73 2.46 -6.12
C ASP A 270 -20.73 1.24 -5.22
N TRP A 271 -20.01 0.18 -5.59
CA TRP A 271 -19.89 -1.03 -4.77
C TRP A 271 -19.21 -0.73 -3.43
N PHE A 272 -18.08 -0.02 -3.44
CA PHE A 272 -17.39 0.37 -2.20
C PHE A 272 -18.26 1.27 -1.32
N SER A 273 -18.97 2.24 -1.93
CA SER A 273 -19.85 3.16 -1.20
C SER A 273 -21.11 2.48 -0.66
N ALA A 274 -21.62 1.44 -1.32
CA ALA A 274 -22.77 0.67 -0.85
C ALA A 274 -22.40 -0.24 0.34
N ASN A 275 -21.13 -0.67 0.41
CA ASN A 275 -20.63 -1.61 1.40
C ASN A 275 -19.69 -0.99 2.44
N GLN A 276 -19.62 0.35 2.50
CA GLN A 276 -18.64 1.10 3.30
C GLN A 276 -18.73 0.80 4.81
N ASP A 277 -19.88 0.40 5.35
CA ASP A 277 -20.03 0.03 6.78
C ASP A 277 -19.21 -1.21 7.15
N VAL A 278 -18.98 -2.10 6.19
CA VAL A 278 -18.13 -3.29 6.36
C VAL A 278 -16.68 -2.98 6.01
N LEU A 279 -16.46 -2.28 4.89
CA LEU A 279 -15.13 -2.12 4.30
C LEU A 279 -14.28 -1.07 5.03
N GLN A 280 -14.88 0.08 5.37
CA GLN A 280 -14.12 1.18 5.95
C GLN A 280 -13.41 0.83 7.28
N PRO A 281 -14.04 0.12 8.25
CA PRO A 281 -13.34 -0.26 9.48
C PRO A 281 -12.32 -1.39 9.28
N ALA A 282 -12.33 -2.10 8.15
CA ALA A 282 -11.36 -3.15 7.84
C ALA A 282 -10.01 -2.61 7.37
N ALA A 283 -9.96 -1.39 6.84
CA ALA A 283 -8.73 -0.76 6.39
C ALA A 283 -7.99 -0.06 7.54
N GLY A 284 -6.67 -0.14 7.50
CA GLY A 284 -5.80 0.54 8.44
C GLY A 284 -4.32 0.33 8.14
N PRO A 285 -3.43 0.96 8.93
CA PRO A 285 -2.00 0.90 8.67
C PRO A 285 -1.45 -0.54 8.62
N GLY A 286 -1.03 -0.97 7.42
CA GLY A 286 -0.50 -2.30 7.14
C GLY A 286 -1.51 -3.30 6.56
N HIS A 287 -2.79 -2.94 6.40
CA HIS A 287 -3.84 -3.80 5.87
C HIS A 287 -4.93 -2.97 5.14
N TRP A 288 -4.94 -2.97 3.80
CA TRP A 288 -5.71 -2.03 2.99
C TRP A 288 -6.75 -2.70 2.09
N ASN A 289 -7.92 -2.06 1.93
CA ASN A 289 -8.80 -2.39 0.82
C ASN A 289 -8.18 -1.91 -0.50
N ASP A 290 -8.29 -2.72 -1.54
CA ASP A 290 -7.75 -2.43 -2.87
C ASP A 290 -8.90 -2.35 -3.89
N PRO A 291 -9.32 -1.13 -4.30
CA PRO A 291 -10.28 -0.89 -5.37
C PRO A 291 -9.67 -1.00 -6.77
N ASP A 292 -8.51 -1.65 -6.90
CA ASP A 292 -7.74 -1.86 -8.12
C ASP A 292 -6.98 -0.60 -8.63
N MET A 293 -6.25 -0.79 -9.72
CA MET A 293 -5.25 0.16 -10.25
C MET A 293 -5.81 1.54 -10.64
N LEU A 294 -4.91 2.53 -10.67
CA LEU A 294 -5.14 3.81 -11.32
C LEU A 294 -4.94 3.68 -12.84
N ILE A 295 -5.94 4.14 -13.61
CA ILE A 295 -5.93 4.13 -15.10
C ILE A 295 -5.67 5.52 -15.69
N ILE A 296 -5.28 6.47 -14.84
CA ILE A 296 -4.89 7.82 -15.24
C ILE A 296 -3.66 7.76 -16.16
N GLY A 297 -3.76 8.40 -17.33
CA GLY A 297 -2.73 8.36 -18.37
C GLY A 297 -3.02 7.37 -19.50
N ASN A 298 -4.09 6.56 -19.36
CA ASN A 298 -4.57 5.68 -20.43
C ASN A 298 -5.58 6.41 -21.32
N PHE A 299 -6.62 5.72 -21.82
CA PHE A 299 -7.43 6.18 -22.94
C PHE A 299 -8.89 6.45 -22.59
N GLY A 300 -9.42 5.80 -21.55
CA GLY A 300 -10.85 5.76 -21.24
C GLY A 300 -11.35 6.86 -20.29
N LEU A 301 -10.44 7.59 -19.65
CA LEU A 301 -10.79 8.69 -18.74
C LEU A 301 -10.53 10.06 -19.35
N SER A 302 -11.53 10.94 -19.26
CA SER A 302 -11.34 12.37 -19.49
C SER A 302 -10.43 12.98 -18.41
N TYR A 303 -10.02 14.24 -18.60
CA TYR A 303 -9.23 14.97 -17.58
C TYR A 303 -9.99 15.09 -16.25
N GLU A 304 -11.28 15.41 -16.28
CA GLU A 304 -12.12 15.50 -15.08
C GLU A 304 -12.27 14.14 -14.39
N GLN A 305 -12.48 13.08 -15.16
CA GLN A 305 -12.60 11.71 -14.64
C GLN A 305 -11.28 11.20 -14.05
N SER A 306 -10.14 11.56 -14.66
CA SER A 306 -8.81 11.26 -14.14
C SER A 306 -8.60 11.92 -12.77
N ARG A 307 -8.99 13.20 -12.64
CA ARG A 307 -8.97 13.91 -11.35
C ARG A 307 -9.91 13.28 -10.33
N SER A 308 -11.09 12.84 -10.78
CA SER A 308 -12.04 12.14 -9.93
C SER A 308 -11.47 10.83 -9.40
N GLN A 309 -10.87 9.99 -10.25
CA GLN A 309 -10.26 8.72 -9.81
C GLN A 309 -9.19 8.97 -8.75
N MET A 310 -8.25 9.88 -9.00
CA MET A 310 -7.16 10.17 -8.04
C MET A 310 -7.70 10.63 -6.68
N ALA A 311 -8.68 11.55 -6.68
CA ALA A 311 -9.27 12.08 -5.44
C ALA A 311 -10.07 11.01 -4.68
N LEU A 312 -10.83 10.17 -5.39
CA LEU A 312 -11.65 9.12 -4.78
C LEU A 312 -10.81 7.96 -4.24
N TRP A 313 -9.76 7.53 -4.96
CA TRP A 313 -8.82 6.53 -4.43
C TRP A 313 -8.08 7.09 -3.21
N THR A 314 -7.72 8.37 -3.24
CA THR A 314 -7.10 9.06 -2.10
C THR A 314 -8.03 9.13 -0.89
N VAL A 315 -9.30 9.49 -1.06
CA VAL A 315 -10.25 9.53 0.08
C VAL A 315 -10.56 8.13 0.61
N MET A 316 -10.48 7.09 -0.23
CA MET A 316 -10.63 5.69 0.18
C MET A 316 -9.39 5.07 0.82
N ALA A 317 -8.29 5.81 0.98
CA ALA A 317 -7.00 5.27 1.43
C ALA A 317 -6.51 4.06 0.61
N ALA A 318 -6.81 4.08 -0.70
CA ALA A 318 -6.45 3.01 -1.61
C ALA A 318 -4.95 3.01 -1.93
N PRO A 319 -4.39 1.85 -2.33
CA PRO A 319 -3.13 1.80 -3.05
C PRO A 319 -3.12 2.76 -4.25
N LEU A 320 -2.00 3.44 -4.49
CA LEU A 320 -1.80 4.24 -5.70
C LEU A 320 -0.89 3.47 -6.66
N LEU A 321 -1.42 2.38 -7.20
CA LEU A 321 -0.74 1.54 -8.18
C LEU A 321 -1.15 2.00 -9.59
N MET A 322 -0.26 2.73 -10.25
CA MET A 322 -0.45 3.16 -11.64
C MET A 322 -0.37 1.96 -12.57
N SER A 323 -1.20 1.91 -13.59
CA SER A 323 -0.98 1.01 -14.72
C SER A 323 -1.12 1.79 -16.02
N THR A 324 -0.02 2.43 -16.45
CA THR A 324 0.03 3.26 -17.66
C THR A 324 1.42 3.22 -18.30
N ASP A 325 1.57 3.70 -19.53
CA ASP A 325 2.88 3.80 -20.18
C ASP A 325 3.62 5.08 -19.74
N LEU A 326 4.51 4.95 -18.77
CA LEU A 326 5.27 6.09 -18.23
C LEU A 326 6.20 6.75 -19.25
N ARG A 327 6.54 6.06 -20.35
CA ARG A 327 7.42 6.59 -21.41
C ARG A 327 6.71 7.66 -22.24
N THR A 328 5.38 7.60 -22.30
CA THR A 328 4.56 8.48 -23.15
C THR A 328 3.43 9.18 -22.38
N ILE A 329 3.47 9.15 -21.05
CA ILE A 329 2.42 9.75 -20.21
C ILE A 329 2.31 11.25 -20.47
N SER A 330 1.07 11.75 -20.58
CA SER A 330 0.83 13.16 -20.86
C SER A 330 1.20 14.04 -19.65
N PRO A 331 1.60 15.32 -19.87
CA PRO A 331 1.86 16.25 -18.78
C PRO A 331 0.67 16.43 -17.83
N SER A 332 -0.56 16.40 -18.35
CA SER A 332 -1.78 16.54 -17.53
C SER A 332 -2.04 15.32 -16.64
N ALA A 333 -1.80 14.10 -17.13
CA ALA A 333 -1.87 12.90 -16.30
C ALA A 333 -0.74 12.89 -15.25
N LYS A 334 0.47 13.30 -15.64
CA LYS A 334 1.62 13.44 -14.74
C LYS A 334 1.33 14.43 -13.61
N GLU A 335 0.74 15.59 -13.91
CA GLU A 335 0.34 16.58 -12.91
C GLU A 335 -0.62 16.01 -11.86
N ILE A 336 -1.61 15.23 -12.28
CA ILE A 336 -2.60 14.62 -11.38
C ILE A 336 -1.92 13.61 -10.45
N LEU A 337 -1.15 12.68 -11.01
CA LEU A 337 -0.53 11.59 -10.26
C LEU A 337 0.64 12.09 -9.38
N GLN A 338 1.31 13.18 -9.77
CA GLN A 338 2.43 13.75 -8.99
C GLN A 338 2.01 14.84 -7.99
N ASN A 339 0.71 15.06 -7.78
CA ASN A 339 0.23 16.08 -6.85
C ASN A 339 0.66 15.78 -5.41
N ARG A 340 1.58 16.58 -4.87
CA ARG A 340 2.19 16.35 -3.54
C ARG A 340 1.18 16.37 -2.40
N LEU A 341 0.20 17.26 -2.44
CA LEU A 341 -0.82 17.35 -1.38
C LEU A 341 -1.77 16.16 -1.45
N MET A 342 -2.15 15.74 -2.66
CA MET A 342 -2.94 14.53 -2.87
C MET A 342 -2.23 13.29 -2.30
N ILE A 343 -0.94 13.12 -2.62
CA ILE A 343 -0.12 12.03 -2.11
C ILE A 343 -0.01 12.09 -0.58
N GLN A 344 0.23 13.28 -0.01
CA GLN A 344 0.28 13.47 1.44
C GLN A 344 -1.03 13.04 2.12
N ILE A 345 -2.18 13.36 1.54
CA ILE A 345 -3.49 12.93 2.05
C ILE A 345 -3.64 11.41 1.92
N ASN A 346 -3.25 10.82 0.78
CA ASN A 346 -3.32 9.38 0.57
C ASN A 346 -2.49 8.64 1.64
N GLN A 347 -1.27 9.11 1.87
CA GLN A 347 -0.25 8.57 2.76
C GLN A 347 -0.38 9.03 4.23
N ASP A 348 -1.53 9.59 4.63
CA ASP A 348 -1.75 10.03 6.00
C ASP A 348 -1.52 8.89 7.02
N PRO A 349 -0.72 9.11 8.08
CA PRO A 349 -0.27 8.04 8.97
C PRO A 349 -1.34 7.47 9.90
N LEU A 350 -2.52 8.12 10.03
CA LEU A 350 -3.65 7.49 10.73
C LEU A 350 -4.20 6.32 9.93
N GLY A 351 -4.09 6.37 8.60
CA GLY A 351 -4.54 5.29 7.73
C GLY A 351 -6.05 5.05 7.77
N ILE A 352 -6.84 6.06 8.15
CA ILE A 352 -8.29 5.94 8.22
C ILE A 352 -8.84 6.08 6.80
N GLN A 353 -9.49 5.03 6.30
CA GLN A 353 -10.25 5.08 5.05
C GLN A 353 -11.45 6.03 5.22
N GLY A 354 -11.70 6.89 4.22
CA GLY A 354 -12.83 7.79 4.17
C GLY A 354 -14.14 7.13 3.75
N ARG A 355 -15.20 7.93 3.70
CA ARG A 355 -16.58 7.48 3.47
C ARG A 355 -17.35 8.47 2.62
N ARG A 356 -18.38 8.01 1.92
CA ARG A 356 -19.43 8.89 1.39
C ARG A 356 -20.34 9.31 2.54
N ILE A 357 -20.44 10.61 2.78
CA ILE A 357 -21.24 11.21 3.85
C ILE A 357 -22.53 11.87 3.36
N VAL A 358 -22.57 12.27 2.08
CA VAL A 358 -23.76 12.90 1.47
C VAL A 358 -23.98 12.35 0.06
N LYS A 359 -25.24 12.13 -0.30
CA LYS A 359 -25.70 11.87 -1.67
C LYS A 359 -26.96 12.70 -1.94
N GLU A 360 -26.83 13.74 -2.75
CA GLU A 360 -27.90 14.68 -3.04
C GLU A 360 -28.75 14.25 -4.25
N LYS A 361 -30.00 14.72 -4.31
CA LYS A 361 -30.87 14.57 -5.49
C LYS A 361 -30.33 15.29 -6.73
N THR A 362 -29.42 16.26 -6.55
CA THR A 362 -28.74 16.98 -7.63
C THR A 362 -27.61 16.18 -8.28
N HIS A 363 -27.40 14.93 -7.84
CA HIS A 363 -26.30 14.05 -8.24
C HIS A 363 -24.91 14.56 -7.80
N ILE A 364 -24.87 15.31 -6.70
CA ILE A 364 -23.63 15.65 -5.99
C ILE A 364 -23.45 14.68 -4.82
N GLU A 365 -22.26 14.12 -4.71
CA GLU A 365 -21.84 13.28 -3.59
C GLU A 365 -20.71 13.98 -2.84
N VAL A 366 -20.68 13.82 -1.52
CA VAL A 366 -19.59 14.35 -0.68
C VAL A 366 -18.94 13.20 0.06
N PHE A 367 -17.63 13.08 -0.08
CA PHE A 367 -16.80 12.13 0.64
C PHE A 367 -15.94 12.85 1.66
N LEU A 368 -15.69 12.21 2.79
CA LEU A 368 -14.86 12.72 3.88
C LEU A 368 -13.86 11.64 4.31
N ARG A 369 -12.59 12.03 4.41
CA ARG A 369 -11.54 11.23 5.06
C ARG A 369 -10.97 12.00 6.25
N PRO A 370 -11.04 11.46 7.48
CA PRO A 370 -10.33 12.01 8.63
C PRO A 370 -8.81 11.84 8.45
N LEU A 371 -8.04 12.85 8.84
CA LEU A 371 -6.58 12.89 8.72
C LEU A 371 -5.93 13.26 10.06
N SER A 372 -4.61 13.17 10.10
CA SER A 372 -3.78 13.59 11.24
C SER A 372 -4.02 15.05 11.62
N GLN A 373 -3.73 15.40 12.87
CA GLN A 373 -3.83 16.77 13.39
C GLN A 373 -5.24 17.38 13.27
N ALA A 374 -6.28 16.52 13.36
CA ALA A 374 -7.68 16.92 13.21
C ALA A 374 -8.01 17.58 11.84
N ALA A 375 -7.18 17.36 10.83
CA ALA A 375 -7.48 17.72 9.46
C ALA A 375 -8.45 16.71 8.81
N SER A 376 -9.04 17.10 7.69
CA SER A 376 -9.93 16.27 6.88
C SER A 376 -9.70 16.53 5.40
N ALA A 377 -9.88 15.50 4.57
CA ALA A 377 -10.08 15.68 3.14
C ALA A 377 -11.58 15.62 2.81
N LEU A 378 -12.07 16.60 2.06
CA LEU A 378 -13.42 16.63 1.50
C LEU A 378 -13.33 16.50 -0.02
N VAL A 379 -14.09 15.58 -0.61
CA VAL A 379 -14.24 15.45 -2.05
C VAL A 379 -15.69 15.72 -2.40
N PHE A 380 -15.94 16.78 -3.16
CA PHE A 380 -17.23 17.09 -3.76
C PHE A 380 -17.23 16.53 -5.19
N PHE A 381 -18.00 15.47 -5.40
CA PHE A 381 -18.02 14.70 -6.64
C PHE A 381 -19.35 14.91 -7.37
N SER A 382 -19.27 15.20 -8.68
CA SER A 382 -20.44 15.35 -9.53
C SER A 382 -20.67 14.11 -10.38
N ARG A 383 -21.79 13.42 -10.13
CA ARG A 383 -22.33 12.37 -11.02
C ARG A 383 -23.16 12.94 -12.17
N ARG A 384 -23.23 14.26 -12.30
CA ARG A 384 -23.95 14.90 -13.39
C ARG A 384 -23.23 14.71 -14.72
N THR A 385 -23.98 14.78 -15.81
CA THR A 385 -23.49 14.63 -17.19
C THR A 385 -23.84 15.82 -18.08
N ASP A 386 -24.26 16.94 -17.49
CA ASP A 386 -24.68 18.15 -18.20
C ASP A 386 -23.59 19.23 -18.23
N MET A 387 -23.47 20.04 -17.18
CA MET A 387 -22.59 21.22 -17.14
C MET A 387 -22.08 21.48 -15.72
N PRO A 388 -21.13 22.42 -15.52
CA PRO A 388 -20.61 22.74 -14.20
C PRO A 388 -21.74 23.14 -13.24
N PHE A 389 -21.73 22.55 -12.05
CA PHE A 389 -22.77 22.75 -11.04
C PHE A 389 -22.21 23.52 -9.85
N ARG A 390 -22.89 24.61 -9.47
CA ARG A 390 -22.59 25.37 -8.25
C ARG A 390 -23.26 24.70 -7.06
N TYR A 391 -22.50 23.94 -6.29
CA TYR A 391 -22.97 23.32 -5.05
C TYR A 391 -22.73 24.25 -3.86
N THR A 392 -23.80 24.61 -3.14
CA THR A 392 -23.75 25.49 -1.97
C THR A 392 -24.06 24.70 -0.70
N THR A 393 -23.15 24.73 0.28
CA THR A 393 -23.29 24.03 1.55
C THR A 393 -22.57 24.80 2.67
N SER A 394 -22.50 24.21 3.86
CA SER A 394 -21.68 24.68 4.99
C SER A 394 -21.05 23.49 5.70
N LEU A 395 -19.98 23.71 6.46
CA LEU A 395 -19.35 22.61 7.21
C LEU A 395 -20.29 22.07 8.31
N ALA A 396 -21.19 22.90 8.85
CA ALA A 396 -22.24 22.47 9.78
C ALA A 396 -23.15 21.38 9.17
N LYS A 397 -23.55 21.55 7.90
CA LYS A 397 -24.35 20.53 7.18
C LYS A 397 -23.57 19.25 6.91
N LEU A 398 -22.24 19.32 6.94
CA LEU A 398 -21.34 18.18 6.82
C LEU A 398 -20.91 17.63 8.19
N HIS A 399 -21.59 18.04 9.26
CA HIS A 399 -21.39 17.61 10.65
C HIS A 399 -20.00 17.95 11.24
N PHE A 400 -19.36 19.02 10.79
CA PHE A 400 -18.13 19.51 11.47
C PHE A 400 -18.45 20.21 12.81
N PRO A 401 -17.51 20.23 13.77
CA PRO A 401 -17.66 20.91 15.06
C PRO A 401 -18.00 22.40 14.95
N GLU A 402 -19.00 22.89 15.70
CA GLU A 402 -19.55 24.26 15.58
C GLU A 402 -18.56 25.38 15.89
N ASP A 403 -17.67 25.19 16.87
CA ASP A 403 -16.75 26.23 17.35
C ASP A 403 -15.37 26.26 16.66
N ALA A 404 -15.21 25.48 15.59
CA ALA A 404 -13.95 25.40 14.87
C ALA A 404 -13.89 26.41 13.70
N VAL A 405 -12.70 26.97 13.50
CA VAL A 405 -12.38 27.79 12.33
C VAL A 405 -11.36 27.03 11.50
N TYR A 406 -11.60 26.94 10.21
CA TYR A 406 -10.76 26.15 9.30
C TYR A 406 -10.06 27.03 8.28
N GLU A 407 -8.89 26.56 7.89
CA GLU A 407 -8.28 26.93 6.62
C GLU A 407 -8.44 25.77 5.64
N VAL A 408 -8.69 26.14 4.39
CA VAL A 408 -8.97 25.20 3.30
C VAL A 408 -7.94 25.41 2.22
N GLN A 409 -7.35 24.34 1.73
CA GLN A 409 -6.58 24.33 0.49
C GLN A 409 -7.29 23.46 -0.55
N ASP A 410 -7.64 24.05 -1.69
CA ASP A 410 -8.07 23.27 -2.85
C ASP A 410 -6.88 22.49 -3.41
N VAL A 411 -6.99 21.16 -3.42
CA VAL A 411 -5.87 20.25 -3.67
C VAL A 411 -5.32 20.37 -5.09
N TYR A 412 -6.17 20.72 -6.05
CA TYR A 412 -5.77 20.83 -7.45
C TYR A 412 -5.35 22.24 -7.84
N SER A 413 -6.11 23.25 -7.45
CA SER A 413 -5.81 24.65 -7.81
C SER A 413 -4.80 25.32 -6.88
N GLY A 414 -4.56 24.76 -5.69
CA GLY A 414 -3.72 25.36 -4.66
C GLY A 414 -4.34 26.59 -3.99
N LYS A 415 -5.58 26.96 -4.34
CA LYS A 415 -6.27 28.12 -3.78
C LYS A 415 -6.55 27.92 -2.29
N ILE A 416 -6.21 28.92 -1.48
CA ILE A 416 -6.49 28.94 -0.04
C ILE A 416 -7.79 29.70 0.24
N ILE A 417 -8.60 29.17 1.16
CA ILE A 417 -9.74 29.86 1.77
C ILE A 417 -9.49 29.87 3.29
N SER A 418 -9.20 31.04 3.84
CA SER A 418 -8.88 31.20 5.27
C SER A 418 -10.10 31.65 6.06
N GLY A 419 -10.19 31.21 7.32
CA GLY A 419 -11.17 31.70 8.28
C GLY A 419 -12.58 31.15 8.08
N LEU A 420 -12.73 29.99 7.45
CA LEU A 420 -14.03 29.36 7.22
C LEU A 420 -14.60 28.85 8.54
N LYS A 421 -15.67 29.48 9.03
CA LYS A 421 -16.39 29.00 10.22
C LYS A 421 -17.36 27.91 9.84
N THR A 422 -17.72 27.07 10.81
CA THR A 422 -18.59 25.92 10.56
C THR A 422 -19.97 26.31 10.02
N GLY A 423 -20.55 27.42 10.50
CA GLY A 423 -21.83 27.95 10.04
C GLY A 423 -21.78 28.73 8.73
N ASP A 424 -20.59 29.07 8.22
CA ASP A 424 -20.46 29.89 7.01
C ASP A 424 -20.91 29.09 5.77
N SER A 425 -21.71 29.73 4.93
CA SER A 425 -22.11 29.17 3.64
C SER A 425 -20.99 29.38 2.62
N PHE A 426 -20.65 28.33 1.87
CA PHE A 426 -19.71 28.40 0.76
C PHE A 426 -20.26 27.71 -0.48
N SER A 427 -19.69 28.03 -1.64
CA SER A 427 -20.03 27.37 -2.91
C SER A 427 -18.79 26.84 -3.60
N VAL A 428 -18.89 25.62 -4.14
CA VAL A 428 -17.89 25.02 -5.05
C VAL A 428 -18.53 24.80 -6.42
N VAL A 429 -17.75 25.00 -7.49
CA VAL A 429 -18.20 24.73 -8.87
C VAL A 429 -17.57 23.42 -9.30
N ILE A 430 -18.40 22.42 -9.57
CA ILE A 430 -17.95 21.05 -9.86
C ILE A 430 -18.34 20.71 -11.30
N ASN A 431 -17.35 20.35 -12.12
CA ASN A 431 -17.58 19.93 -13.50
C ASN A 431 -18.28 18.56 -13.56
N PRO A 432 -19.03 18.24 -14.64
CA PRO A 432 -19.61 16.91 -14.86
C PRO A 432 -18.55 15.82 -14.79
N SER A 433 -18.82 14.71 -14.10
CA SER A 433 -17.84 13.63 -13.83
C SER A 433 -16.52 14.08 -13.18
N GLY A 434 -16.49 15.29 -12.62
CA GLY A 434 -15.33 15.92 -12.00
C GLY A 434 -15.46 16.04 -10.49
N VAL A 435 -14.40 16.55 -9.87
CA VAL A 435 -14.30 16.78 -8.42
C VAL A 435 -13.75 18.15 -8.09
N VAL A 436 -14.21 18.68 -6.95
CA VAL A 436 -13.46 19.65 -6.16
C VAL A 436 -12.99 18.93 -4.90
N MET A 437 -11.69 19.00 -4.60
CA MET A 437 -11.12 18.35 -3.42
C MET A 437 -10.46 19.39 -2.53
N TRP A 438 -10.80 19.35 -1.25
CA TRP A 438 -10.30 20.25 -0.22
C TRP A 438 -9.51 19.48 0.83
N TYR A 439 -8.34 20.00 1.16
CA TYR A 439 -7.66 19.71 2.42
C TYR A 439 -8.06 20.77 3.43
N LEU A 440 -8.72 20.34 4.50
CA LEU A 440 -9.32 21.20 5.51
C LEU A 440 -8.62 20.97 6.84
N TYR A 441 -8.08 22.03 7.47
CA TYR A 441 -7.40 21.93 8.75
C TYR A 441 -7.80 23.07 9.69
N PRO A 442 -7.95 22.80 11.00
CA PRO A 442 -8.35 23.82 11.95
C PRO A 442 -7.21 24.82 12.18
N THR A 443 -7.54 26.12 12.24
CA THR A 443 -6.56 27.20 12.50
C THR A 443 -6.07 27.21 13.95
N VAL A 444 -6.86 26.61 14.85
CA VAL A 444 -6.51 26.33 16.24
C VAL A 444 -6.97 24.90 16.54
N LEU A 445 -6.10 24.05 17.09
CA LEU A 445 -6.49 22.69 17.45
C LEU A 445 -7.70 22.74 18.40
N PRO A 446 -8.84 22.10 18.06
CA PRO A 446 -10.00 22.10 18.91
C PRO A 446 -9.67 21.43 20.25
N ALA A 447 -10.24 21.94 21.35
CA ALA A 447 -9.88 21.55 22.70
C ALA A 447 -10.17 20.08 23.05
N GLN A 448 -10.81 19.28 22.18
CA GLN A 448 -10.88 17.82 22.28
C GLN A 448 -10.91 17.13 20.88
N PRO A 449 -10.14 16.05 20.62
CA PRO A 449 -9.94 15.59 19.24
C PRO A 449 -10.96 14.60 18.61
N TRP A 450 -12.07 14.16 19.23
CA TRP A 450 -12.72 12.93 18.71
C TRP A 450 -14.20 12.67 19.04
N HIS A 451 -15.12 13.56 18.65
CA HIS A 451 -16.56 13.24 18.69
C HIS A 451 -17.18 12.82 17.34
N LEU A 452 -16.40 12.63 16.27
CA LEU A 452 -16.95 12.39 14.92
C LEU A 452 -17.23 10.92 14.51
N LEU A 453 -17.09 9.93 15.41
CA LEU A 453 -17.43 8.53 15.10
C LEU A 453 -18.20 7.84 16.24
N ARG A 454 -19.31 8.43 16.71
CA ARG A 454 -20.25 7.73 17.58
C ARG A 454 -21.70 7.97 17.16
N GLN A 455 -22.21 7.04 16.35
CA GLN A 455 -23.60 6.56 16.21
C GLN A 455 -23.60 5.68 14.94
N GLN A 456 -23.88 4.37 14.93
CA GLN A 456 -24.70 3.51 15.78
C GLN A 456 -24.04 2.13 15.96
N ALA A 457 -23.94 1.66 17.20
CA ALA A 457 -23.90 0.23 17.52
C ALA A 457 -25.01 -0.03 18.55
N PRO A 458 -25.77 -1.13 18.47
CA PRO A 458 -26.75 -1.46 19.48
C PRO A 458 -26.03 -1.74 20.80
N SER A 459 -26.68 -1.36 21.89
CA SER A 459 -26.31 -1.60 23.28
C SER A 459 -25.63 -2.94 23.53
N GLU A 460 -24.36 -2.93 23.94
CA GLU A 460 -23.88 -3.52 25.20
C GLU A 460 -22.41 -3.16 25.45
N GLY A 461 -22.08 -2.94 26.72
CA GLY A 461 -20.94 -2.11 27.15
C GLY A 461 -19.56 -2.70 26.87
N PHE A 462 -18.64 -1.81 26.43
CA PHE A 462 -17.20 -2.03 26.54
C PHE A 462 -16.51 -0.77 27.09
N ARG A 463 -15.64 -0.97 28.08
CA ARG A 463 -14.85 0.06 28.75
C ARG A 463 -13.70 0.52 27.85
N PRO A 464 -13.37 1.83 27.80
CA PRO A 464 -12.29 2.34 26.96
C PRO A 464 -10.93 1.98 27.55
N VAL A 465 -10.05 1.42 26.72
CA VAL A 465 -8.61 1.44 26.94
C VAL A 465 -8.11 2.75 26.32
N LEU A 466 -7.52 3.62 27.14
CA LEU A 466 -6.78 4.80 26.67
C LEU A 466 -5.55 4.36 25.89
N LEU A 467 -5.31 5.01 24.74
CA LEU A 467 -3.99 5.22 24.17
C LEU A 467 -3.69 6.71 24.18
#